data_AF-Q7NNL3-F1
#
_entry.id   AF-Q7NNL3-F1
#
_cell.length_a   1.000
_cell.length_b   1.000
_cell.length_c   1.000
_cell.angle_alpha   90.00
_cell.angle_beta   90.00
_cell.angle_gamma   90.00
#
_symmetry.space_group_name_H-M   'P 1'
#
loop_
_entity.id
_entity.type
_entity.pdbx_description
1 polymer ?
#
loop_
_entity_poly.entity_id
_entity_poly.type
_entity_poly.pdbx_seq_one_letter_code
_entity_poly.pdbx_strand_id
1 'polypeptide(L)'
;MAPSQQPDLHSPLKHLRITSRFGMRIHPIRRTRRLHKGVDLRAPTGTPVYAAADGAVEAAGRQGGYGNAVLIDHGGGWKTRYAHLDSVRVQAGAPVEAGKPIGRAGNTGLSKGPHLHFELLHNGRPVDPMPYLQAAAKPSRAASVAAAAKTILERRGYTDAQGTRSYRGHTYNFDKEGSRLTVSEPDGRGAILEVDGGRVLTDRVTARDATILGEVRRRLLAPPAPERQPSRVPLAVPDRPRPQALEHQPE
;
A
#
# COMPACT_ATOMS: atom_id res chain seq x y z
N MET A 1 8.69 -29.19 -1.44
CA MET A 1 8.59 -28.04 -0.51
C MET A 1 7.89 -26.93 -1.26
N ALA A 2 6.76 -26.42 -0.76
CA ALA A 2 6.09 -25.29 -1.39
C ALA A 2 7.05 -24.09 -1.40
N PRO A 3 7.09 -23.27 -2.47
CA PRO A 3 7.89 -22.04 -2.46
C PRO A 3 7.45 -21.21 -1.24
N SER A 4 8.39 -20.78 -0.43
CA SER A 4 8.15 -19.89 0.71
C SER A 4 7.49 -18.61 0.17
N GLN A 5 6.17 -18.51 0.29
CA GLN A 5 5.42 -17.36 -0.18
C GLN A 5 5.89 -16.11 0.59
N GLN A 6 6.10 -15.03 -0.15
CA GLN A 6 6.46 -13.73 0.41
C GLN A 6 5.28 -13.23 1.26
N PRO A 7 5.52 -12.57 2.41
CA PRO A 7 4.44 -12.08 3.26
C PRO A 7 3.69 -10.94 2.57
N ASP A 8 2.37 -10.95 2.66
CA ASP A 8 1.53 -9.82 2.25
C ASP A 8 1.65 -8.72 3.31
N LEU A 9 2.44 -7.68 3.02
CA LEU A 9 2.74 -6.63 4.00
C LEU A 9 1.68 -5.54 3.99
N HIS A 10 0.91 -5.40 5.05
CA HIS A 10 0.06 -4.26 5.34
C HIS A 10 0.85 -3.05 5.88
N SER A 11 0.22 -1.88 5.80
CA SER A 11 0.82 -0.66 6.34
C SER A 11 0.99 -0.75 7.87
N PRO A 12 2.20 -0.51 8.42
CA PRO A 12 2.45 -0.56 9.87
C PRO A 12 1.92 0.67 10.62
N LEU A 13 1.41 1.67 9.88
CA LEU A 13 0.78 2.88 10.39
C LEU A 13 -0.53 3.13 9.64
N LYS A 14 -1.51 3.77 10.30
CA LYS A 14 -2.76 4.17 9.65
C LYS A 14 -2.54 5.17 8.49
N HIS A 15 -1.55 6.05 8.63
CA HIS A 15 -1.18 7.02 7.60
C HIS A 15 0.31 6.87 7.27
N LEU A 16 0.60 6.36 6.07
CA LEU A 16 1.96 6.17 5.62
C LEU A 16 2.53 7.47 5.05
N ARG A 17 3.49 8.08 5.75
CA ARG A 17 4.29 9.21 5.26
C ARG A 17 5.76 8.92 5.43
N ILE A 18 6.47 8.71 4.32
CA ILE A 18 7.90 8.37 4.34
C ILE A 18 8.71 9.65 4.53
N THR A 19 9.61 9.64 5.51
CA THR A 19 10.58 10.72 5.76
C THR A 19 11.98 10.34 5.31
N SER A 20 12.31 9.04 5.28
CA SER A 20 13.57 8.56 4.73
C SER A 20 13.41 7.18 4.08
N ARG A 21 14.06 6.97 2.94
CA ARG A 21 14.01 5.73 2.17
C ARG A 21 15.16 4.78 2.56
N PHE A 22 15.00 3.50 2.24
CA PHE A 22 16.07 2.51 2.29
C PHE A 22 17.23 2.88 1.37
N GLY A 23 18.44 2.43 1.70
CA GLY A 23 19.60 2.54 0.83
C GLY A 23 20.74 3.39 1.40
N MET A 24 21.79 3.57 0.58
CA MET A 24 22.98 4.28 1.02
C MET A 24 22.72 5.78 1.19
N ARG A 25 22.98 6.29 2.39
CA ARG A 25 22.91 7.73 2.69
C ARG A 25 24.06 8.19 3.57
N ILE A 26 24.32 9.49 3.59
CA ILE A 26 25.23 10.09 4.55
C ILE A 26 24.55 10.06 5.92
N HIS A 27 25.18 9.42 6.91
CA HIS A 27 24.63 9.29 8.26
C HIS A 27 24.53 10.69 8.89
N PRO A 28 23.34 11.13 9.31
CA PRO A 28 23.10 12.53 9.59
C PRO A 28 23.75 13.01 10.91
N ILE A 29 24.32 12.10 11.70
CA ILE A 29 25.12 12.43 12.92
C ILE A 29 26.62 12.22 12.67
N ARG A 30 26.99 11.18 11.91
CA ARG A 30 28.39 10.72 11.81
C ARG A 30 29.07 11.17 10.52
N ARG A 31 28.31 11.76 9.59
CA ARG A 31 28.74 12.20 8.24
C ARG A 31 29.41 11.13 7.37
N THR A 32 29.38 9.86 7.79
CA THR A 32 29.85 8.71 7.00
C THR A 32 28.75 8.16 6.10
N ARG A 33 29.08 7.63 4.92
CA ARG A 33 28.13 6.81 4.15
C ARG A 33 27.73 5.57 4.95
N ARG A 34 26.45 5.41 5.26
CA ARG A 34 25.87 4.23 5.90
C ARG A 34 24.63 3.77 5.17
N LEU A 35 24.45 2.46 5.12
CA LEU A 35 23.22 1.85 4.66
C LEU A 35 22.11 2.16 5.66
N HIS A 36 21.06 2.79 5.19
CA HIS A 36 19.79 2.83 5.89
C HIS A 36 19.07 1.50 5.64
N LYS A 37 18.99 0.67 6.67
CA LYS A 37 18.51 -0.72 6.58
C LYS A 37 16.98 -0.85 6.49
N GLY A 38 16.27 0.27 6.49
CA GLY A 38 14.81 0.31 6.46
C GLY A 38 14.31 1.63 5.92
N VAL A 39 13.04 1.93 6.20
CA VAL A 39 12.40 3.21 5.91
C VAL A 39 12.02 3.91 7.21
N ASP A 40 12.15 5.23 7.22
CA ASP A 40 11.69 6.07 8.31
C ASP A 40 10.31 6.61 7.94
N LEU A 41 9.32 6.37 8.80
CA LEU A 41 7.94 6.78 8.64
C LEU A 41 7.57 7.84 9.68
N ARG A 42 6.96 8.95 9.23
CA ARG A 42 6.53 10.03 10.12
C ARG A 42 5.47 9.51 11.09
N ALA A 43 5.81 9.49 12.36
CA ALA A 43 4.90 9.07 13.43
C ALA A 43 5.22 9.87 14.70
N PRO A 44 4.36 10.80 15.12
CA PRO A 44 4.47 11.43 16.44
C PRO A 44 4.51 10.38 17.55
N THR A 45 5.16 10.71 18.67
CA THR A 45 5.19 9.83 19.84
C THR A 45 3.77 9.43 20.24
N GLY A 46 3.58 8.15 20.54
CA GLY A 46 2.29 7.59 20.92
C GLY A 46 1.46 7.06 19.74
N THR A 47 1.85 7.32 18.48
CA THR A 47 1.12 6.81 17.30
C THR A 47 1.07 5.27 17.34
N PRO A 48 -0.12 4.63 17.25
CA PRO A 48 -0.21 3.17 17.22
C PRO A 48 0.58 2.57 16.05
N VAL A 49 1.35 1.52 16.34
CA VAL A 49 2.11 0.74 15.37
C VAL A 49 1.51 -0.66 15.28
N TYR A 50 1.33 -1.14 14.06
CA TYR A 50 0.66 -2.40 13.76
C TYR A 50 1.61 -3.41 13.11
N ALA A 51 1.38 -4.70 13.37
CA ALA A 51 2.03 -5.77 12.64
C ALA A 51 1.70 -5.65 11.15
N ALA A 52 2.71 -5.79 10.30
CA ALA A 52 2.58 -5.63 8.86
C ALA A 52 2.09 -6.92 8.22
N ALA A 53 2.41 -8.08 8.77
CA ALA A 53 1.92 -9.37 8.29
C ALA A 53 1.75 -10.33 9.46
N ASP A 54 1.04 -11.42 9.21
CA ASP A 54 0.89 -12.53 10.15
C ASP A 54 2.24 -13.14 10.51
N GLY A 55 2.41 -13.55 11.76
CA GLY A 55 3.66 -14.16 12.20
C GLY A 55 3.74 -14.39 13.70
N ALA A 56 4.95 -14.62 14.17
CA ALA A 56 5.28 -14.77 15.57
C ALA A 56 6.32 -13.72 15.99
N VAL A 57 6.13 -13.11 17.15
CA VAL A 57 7.09 -12.14 17.69
C VAL A 57 8.36 -12.88 18.10
N GLU A 58 9.45 -12.65 17.38
CA GLU A 58 10.75 -13.24 17.68
C GLU A 58 11.44 -12.50 18.84
N ALA A 59 11.34 -11.17 18.86
CA ALA A 59 11.93 -10.36 19.91
C ALA A 59 11.09 -9.11 20.18
N ALA A 60 10.96 -8.73 21.46
CA ALA A 60 10.24 -7.53 21.89
C ALA A 60 10.95 -6.90 23.09
N GLY A 61 11.33 -5.63 22.99
CA GLY A 61 12.02 -4.91 24.07
C GLY A 61 13.19 -4.06 23.58
N ARG A 62 14.15 -3.75 24.47
CA ARG A 62 15.28 -2.86 24.16
C ARG A 62 16.34 -3.57 23.31
N GLN A 63 16.65 -3.02 22.14
CA GLN A 63 17.55 -3.61 21.14
C GLN A 63 18.65 -2.62 20.70
N GLY A 64 19.46 -2.15 21.65
CA GLY A 64 20.60 -1.27 21.39
C GLY A 64 20.21 0.01 20.64
N GLY A 65 20.85 0.27 19.50
CA GLY A 65 20.62 1.47 18.68
C GLY A 65 19.17 1.60 18.16
N TYR A 66 18.41 0.51 18.10
CA TYR A 66 16.99 0.53 17.72
C TYR A 66 16.07 1.05 18.83
N GLY A 67 16.56 1.23 20.05
CA GLY A 67 15.71 1.59 21.19
C GLY A 67 14.77 0.44 21.55
N ASN A 68 13.53 0.75 21.90
CA ASN A 68 12.50 -0.27 22.03
C ASN A 68 12.07 -0.72 20.63
N ALA A 69 12.11 -2.03 20.40
CA ALA A 69 11.79 -2.60 19.12
C ALA A 69 11.06 -3.93 19.22
N VAL A 70 10.30 -4.23 18.17
CA VAL A 70 9.65 -5.53 17.93
C VAL A 70 10.23 -6.11 16.64
N LEU A 71 10.56 -7.40 16.66
CA LEU A 71 10.95 -8.20 15.50
C LEU A 71 9.91 -9.32 15.36
N ILE A 72 9.28 -9.43 14.20
CA ILE A 72 8.26 -10.44 13.88
C ILE A 72 8.82 -11.35 12.79
N ASP A 73 8.76 -12.65 13.01
CA ASP A 73 9.06 -13.69 12.02
C ASP A 73 7.76 -14.11 11.32
N HIS A 74 7.75 -14.00 9.99
CA HIS A 74 6.61 -14.33 9.13
C HIS A 74 6.75 -15.72 8.48
N GLY A 75 7.80 -16.45 8.80
CA GLY A 75 8.16 -17.70 8.13
C GLY A 75 8.89 -17.46 6.81
N GLY A 76 9.42 -18.54 6.23
CA GLY A 76 10.13 -18.48 4.93
C GLY A 76 11.37 -17.59 4.92
N GLY A 77 11.94 -17.29 6.10
CA GLY A 77 13.08 -16.38 6.24
C GLY A 77 12.73 -14.89 6.23
N TRP A 78 11.45 -14.54 6.16
CA TRP A 78 10.98 -13.15 6.15
C TRP A 78 10.72 -12.63 7.56
N LYS A 79 11.23 -11.44 7.87
CA LYS A 79 11.03 -10.78 9.16
C LYS A 79 10.78 -9.30 8.99
N THR A 80 10.01 -8.70 9.90
CA THR A 80 9.85 -7.24 9.98
C THR A 80 10.32 -6.71 11.31
N ARG A 81 10.96 -5.54 11.30
CA ARG A 81 11.42 -4.84 12.50
C ARG A 81 10.71 -3.49 12.63
N TYR A 82 10.29 -3.19 13.85
CA TYR A 82 9.64 -1.94 14.25
C TYR A 82 10.47 -1.31 15.36
N ALA A 83 11.16 -0.22 15.09
CA ALA A 83 12.13 0.37 16.00
C ALA A 83 11.76 1.81 16.41
N HIS A 84 12.51 2.30 17.41
CA HIS A 84 12.33 3.60 18.06
C HIS A 84 10.97 3.75 18.76
N LEU A 85 10.38 2.64 19.21
CA LEU A 85 9.08 2.63 19.87
C LEU A 85 9.15 3.36 21.22
N ASP A 86 8.07 4.02 21.59
CA ASP A 86 7.87 4.55 22.94
C ASP A 86 7.52 3.41 23.91
N SER A 87 6.54 2.60 23.52
CA SER A 87 6.08 1.44 24.29
C SER A 87 5.84 0.23 23.40
N VAL A 88 6.06 -0.95 23.97
CA VAL A 88 5.85 -2.26 23.33
C VAL A 88 4.63 -2.94 23.97
N ARG A 89 3.77 -3.54 23.16
CA ARG A 89 2.49 -4.14 23.60
C ARG A 89 2.42 -5.66 23.40
N VAL A 90 3.50 -6.26 22.91
CA VAL A 90 3.61 -7.69 22.65
C VAL A 90 4.87 -8.25 23.31
N GLN A 91 4.93 -9.57 23.45
CA GLN A 91 6.04 -10.30 24.05
C GLN A 91 6.61 -11.29 23.04
N ALA A 92 7.87 -11.69 23.21
CA ALA A 92 8.49 -12.73 22.41
C ALA A 92 7.69 -14.06 22.53
N GLY A 93 7.59 -14.79 21.42
CA GLY A 93 6.78 -16.00 21.28
C GLY A 93 5.30 -15.77 20.95
N ALA A 94 4.78 -14.54 21.08
CA ALA A 94 3.36 -14.28 20.84
C ALA A 94 3.00 -14.35 19.35
N PRO A 95 1.91 -15.02 18.95
CA PRO A 95 1.37 -14.92 17.61
C PRO A 95 0.73 -13.55 17.38
N VAL A 96 0.86 -13.05 16.16
CA VAL A 96 0.33 -11.75 15.72
C VAL A 96 -0.26 -11.88 14.32
N GLU A 97 -1.41 -11.26 14.13
CA GLU A 97 -2.05 -11.11 12.83
C GLU A 97 -1.70 -9.73 12.25
N ALA A 98 -1.73 -9.61 10.92
CA ALA A 98 -1.61 -8.34 10.23
C ALA A 98 -2.63 -7.33 10.79
N GLY A 99 -2.19 -6.10 11.02
CA GLY A 99 -3.03 -5.06 11.61
C GLY A 99 -3.18 -5.14 13.14
N LYS A 100 -2.65 -6.16 13.83
CA LYS A 100 -2.64 -6.20 15.30
C LYS A 100 -1.77 -5.07 15.87
N PRO A 101 -2.24 -4.29 16.86
CA PRO A 101 -1.40 -3.29 17.54
C PRO A 101 -0.25 -3.96 18.30
N ILE A 102 1.00 -3.57 18.01
CA ILE A 102 2.21 -4.15 18.61
C ILE A 102 2.98 -3.16 19.50
N GLY A 103 2.66 -1.88 19.42
CA GLY A 103 3.33 -0.85 20.19
C GLY A 103 2.87 0.56 19.84
N ARG A 104 3.64 1.54 20.30
CA ARG A 104 3.47 2.95 19.94
C ARG A 104 4.80 3.52 19.46
N ALA A 105 4.76 4.31 18.38
CA ALA A 105 5.92 5.00 17.87
C ALA A 105 6.47 5.98 18.90
N GLY A 106 7.77 6.25 18.85
CA GLY A 106 8.44 7.10 19.82
C GLY A 106 9.72 7.67 19.26
N ASN A 107 10.70 7.87 20.15
CA ASN A 107 12.00 8.44 19.83
C ASN A 107 13.13 7.75 20.63
N THR A 108 12.96 6.47 20.97
CA THR A 108 13.94 5.75 21.80
C THR A 108 15.14 5.26 20.99
N GLY A 109 16.27 5.04 21.66
CA GLY A 109 17.51 4.60 20.99
C GLY A 109 18.18 5.71 20.19
N LEU A 110 18.86 5.35 19.10
CA LEU A 110 19.58 6.29 18.25
C LEU A 110 18.66 6.92 17.21
N SER A 111 17.80 7.83 17.67
CA SER A 111 16.84 8.55 16.83
C SER A 111 17.01 10.07 16.97
N LYS A 112 16.74 10.82 15.88
CA LYS A 112 16.82 12.29 15.86
C LYS A 112 15.51 13.00 16.23
N GLY A 113 14.40 12.29 16.15
CA GLY A 113 13.07 12.83 16.43
C GLY A 113 12.00 11.76 16.24
N PRO A 114 10.76 11.99 16.68
CA PRO A 114 9.72 10.97 16.67
C PRO A 114 9.43 10.42 15.27
N HIS A 115 9.64 9.12 15.10
CA HIS A 115 9.34 8.37 13.87
C HIS A 115 9.27 6.87 14.15
N LEU A 116 8.74 6.12 13.20
CA LEU A 116 8.88 4.66 13.16
C LEU A 116 9.99 4.31 12.17
N HIS A 117 11.00 3.59 12.62
CA HIS A 117 11.96 2.94 11.73
C HIS A 117 11.49 1.52 11.44
N PHE A 118 11.19 1.23 10.17
CA PHE A 118 10.63 -0.03 9.71
C PHE A 118 11.61 -0.75 8.78
N GLU A 119 11.99 -1.98 9.12
CA GLU A 119 12.83 -2.83 8.27
C GLU A 119 12.05 -4.05 7.78
N LEU A 120 12.34 -4.47 6.55
CA LEU A 120 12.02 -5.79 6.04
C LEU A 120 13.33 -6.57 5.90
N LEU A 121 13.35 -7.81 6.37
CA LEU A 121 14.50 -8.69 6.30
C LEU A 121 14.11 -9.99 5.58
N HIS A 122 15.03 -10.49 4.74
CA HIS A 122 14.93 -11.81 4.15
C HIS A 122 16.25 -12.55 4.40
N ASN A 123 16.18 -13.72 5.06
CA ASN A 123 17.34 -14.52 5.46
C ASN A 123 18.42 -13.68 6.19
N GLY A 124 17.96 -12.84 7.12
CA GLY A 124 18.81 -11.97 7.94
C GLY A 124 19.38 -10.74 7.23
N ARG A 125 19.09 -10.54 5.94
CA ARG A 125 19.55 -9.38 5.16
C ARG A 125 18.44 -8.33 5.02
N PRO A 126 18.71 -7.03 5.28
CA PRO A 126 17.76 -5.97 5.02
C PRO A 126 17.42 -5.86 3.53
N VAL A 127 16.14 -5.71 3.21
CA VAL A 127 15.58 -5.52 1.86
C VAL A 127 14.75 -4.23 1.87
N ASP A 128 14.69 -3.52 0.74
CA ASP A 128 13.84 -2.33 0.62
C ASP A 128 12.35 -2.70 0.83
N PRO A 129 11.68 -2.20 1.88
CA PRO A 129 10.27 -2.48 2.13
C PRO A 129 9.32 -1.71 1.20
N MET A 130 9.80 -0.68 0.49
CA MET A 130 8.95 0.21 -0.30
C MET A 130 8.09 -0.48 -1.36
N PRO A 131 8.61 -1.42 -2.18
CA PRO A 131 7.80 -2.12 -3.18
C PRO A 131 6.63 -2.88 -2.55
N TYR A 132 6.83 -3.40 -1.34
CA TYR A 132 5.85 -4.22 -0.62
C TYR A 132 4.79 -3.34 0.06
N LEU A 133 5.20 -2.25 0.73
CA LEU A 133 4.28 -1.29 1.34
C LEU A 133 3.41 -0.56 0.31
N GLN A 134 3.91 -0.35 -0.92
CA GLN A 134 3.14 0.26 -2.00
C GLN A 134 2.15 -0.71 -2.67
N ALA A 135 2.46 -2.01 -2.70
CA ALA A 135 1.53 -3.03 -3.14
C ALA A 135 0.32 -3.11 -2.19
N ALA A 136 0.56 -3.00 -0.89
CA ALA A 136 -0.46 -2.93 0.16
C ALA A 136 -1.34 -1.67 0.12
N ALA A 137 -0.73 -0.53 -0.22
CA ALA A 137 -1.40 0.76 -0.24
C ALA A 137 -2.24 0.98 -1.51
N LYS A 138 -2.04 0.17 -2.55
CA LYS A 138 -2.97 0.09 -3.67
C LYS A 138 -4.06 -0.89 -3.27
N PRO A 139 -5.35 -0.47 -3.19
CA PRO A 139 -6.41 -1.46 -3.02
C PRO A 139 -6.23 -2.49 -4.12
N SER A 140 -6.26 -3.77 -3.76
CA SER A 140 -6.26 -4.86 -4.72
C SER A 140 -7.27 -4.54 -5.82
N ARG A 141 -7.01 -4.94 -7.08
CA ARG A 141 -7.94 -4.70 -8.21
C ARG A 141 -9.38 -5.13 -7.83
N ALA A 142 -9.45 -6.17 -6.99
CA ALA A 142 -10.59 -6.64 -6.22
C ALA A 142 -11.29 -5.61 -5.34
N ALA A 143 -10.61 -5.08 -4.32
CA ALA A 143 -11.16 -4.08 -3.42
C ALA A 143 -11.55 -2.80 -4.17
N SER A 144 -10.83 -2.44 -5.23
CA SER A 144 -11.19 -1.31 -6.09
C SER A 144 -12.43 -1.59 -6.94
N VAL A 145 -12.66 -2.83 -7.38
CA VAL A 145 -13.88 -3.28 -8.08
C VAL A 145 -15.10 -3.24 -7.16
N ALA A 146 -15.01 -3.84 -5.97
CA ALA A 146 -16.10 -3.85 -5.00
C ALA A 146 -16.44 -2.43 -4.50
N ALA A 147 -15.43 -1.61 -4.18
CA ALA A 147 -15.64 -0.22 -3.79
C ALA A 147 -16.29 0.63 -4.89
N ALA A 148 -15.90 0.43 -6.15
CA ALA A 148 -16.50 1.13 -7.29
C ALA A 148 -17.97 0.70 -7.52
N ALA A 149 -18.26 -0.60 -7.44
CA ALA A 149 -19.63 -1.10 -7.55
C ALA A 149 -20.54 -0.52 -6.46
N LYS A 150 -20.06 -0.50 -5.21
CA LYS A 150 -20.76 0.11 -4.07
C LYS A 150 -21.05 1.60 -4.32
N THR A 151 -20.05 2.34 -4.79
CA THR A 151 -20.19 3.78 -5.11
C THR A 151 -21.22 4.03 -6.21
N ILE A 152 -21.24 3.21 -7.27
CA ILE A 152 -22.19 3.34 -8.38
C ILE A 152 -23.63 3.09 -7.90
N LEU A 153 -23.84 2.04 -7.13
CA LEU A 153 -25.16 1.68 -6.58
C LEU A 153 -25.71 2.78 -5.67
N GLU A 154 -24.86 3.33 -4.80
CA GLU A 154 -25.24 4.41 -3.88
C GLU A 154 -25.55 5.71 -4.62
N ARG A 155 -24.69 6.15 -5.55
CA ARG A 155 -24.90 7.40 -6.32
C ARG A 155 -26.12 7.37 -7.23
N ARG A 156 -26.54 6.18 -7.65
CA ARG A 156 -27.71 6.00 -8.54
C ARG A 156 -29.02 5.79 -7.76
N GLY A 157 -28.98 5.78 -6.43
CA GLY A 157 -30.16 5.54 -5.60
C GLY A 157 -30.67 4.10 -5.68
N TYR A 158 -29.80 3.14 -6.04
CA TYR A 158 -30.13 1.71 -6.10
C TYR A 158 -29.99 1.04 -4.73
N THR A 159 -30.21 1.79 -3.66
CA THR A 159 -30.19 1.32 -2.28
C THR A 159 -31.52 1.71 -1.65
N ASP A 160 -32.25 0.73 -1.12
CA ASP A 160 -33.52 0.98 -0.45
C ASP A 160 -33.31 1.53 0.98
N ALA A 161 -34.41 1.86 1.66
CA ALA A 161 -34.39 2.40 3.03
C ALA A 161 -33.85 1.39 4.07
N GLN A 162 -33.86 0.11 3.73
CA GLN A 162 -33.35 -1.01 4.51
C GLN A 162 -31.85 -1.28 4.23
N GLY A 163 -31.24 -0.54 3.30
CA GLY A 163 -29.83 -0.67 2.93
C GLY A 163 -29.56 -1.78 1.90
N THR A 164 -30.60 -2.42 1.37
CA THR A 164 -30.50 -3.42 0.30
C THR A 164 -30.12 -2.73 -0.98
N ARG A 165 -29.00 -3.13 -1.57
CA ARG A 165 -28.55 -2.61 -2.86
C ARG A 165 -29.11 -3.49 -3.95
N SER A 166 -30.03 -2.96 -4.76
CA SER A 166 -30.68 -3.72 -5.81
C SER A 166 -30.79 -2.95 -7.12
N TYR A 167 -30.57 -3.63 -8.24
CA TYR A 167 -30.71 -3.05 -9.56
C TYR A 167 -31.26 -4.09 -10.53
N ARG A 168 -32.36 -3.74 -11.21
CA ARG A 168 -33.08 -4.64 -12.14
C ARG A 168 -33.38 -6.03 -11.54
N GLY A 169 -33.77 -6.06 -10.27
CA GLY A 169 -34.12 -7.29 -9.55
C GLY A 169 -32.92 -8.12 -9.05
N HIS A 170 -31.68 -7.71 -9.34
CA HIS A 170 -30.50 -8.32 -8.75
C HIS A 170 -30.15 -7.65 -7.42
N THR A 171 -29.74 -8.44 -6.43
CA THR A 171 -29.30 -7.97 -5.12
C THR A 171 -27.78 -8.03 -5.01
N TYR A 172 -27.14 -6.97 -4.54
CA TYR A 172 -25.69 -6.83 -4.44
C TYR A 172 -25.26 -6.76 -2.97
N ASN A 173 -24.53 -7.79 -2.52
CA ASN A 173 -24.07 -7.93 -1.15
C ASN A 173 -22.55 -7.80 -1.07
N PHE A 174 -22.07 -7.00 -0.12
CA PHE A 174 -20.65 -6.81 0.15
C PHE A 174 -20.32 -7.43 1.50
N ASP A 175 -19.15 -8.05 1.61
CA ASP A 175 -18.60 -8.43 2.91
C ASP A 175 -18.22 -7.21 3.76
N LYS A 176 -17.91 -7.45 5.04
CA LYS A 176 -17.55 -6.38 5.99
C LYS A 176 -16.29 -5.62 5.57
N GLU A 177 -15.38 -6.29 4.89
CA GLU A 177 -14.10 -5.75 4.45
C GLU A 177 -14.18 -5.06 3.07
N GLY A 178 -15.30 -5.23 2.35
CA GLY A 178 -15.48 -4.70 1.00
C GLY A 178 -14.57 -5.39 -0.04
N SER A 179 -14.10 -6.60 0.26
CA SER A 179 -13.22 -7.41 -0.57
C SER A 179 -13.98 -8.41 -1.45
N ARG A 180 -15.23 -8.75 -1.05
CA ARG A 180 -16.09 -9.74 -1.71
C ARG A 180 -17.44 -9.16 -2.11
N LEU A 181 -17.88 -9.45 -3.34
CA LEU A 181 -19.18 -9.06 -3.87
C LEU A 181 -19.99 -10.31 -4.24
N THR A 182 -21.16 -10.50 -3.64
CA THR A 182 -22.12 -11.52 -4.06
C THR A 182 -23.29 -10.86 -4.76
N VAL A 183 -23.66 -11.36 -5.93
CA VAL A 183 -24.81 -10.89 -6.69
C VAL A 183 -25.85 -12.00 -6.74
N SER A 184 -27.07 -11.73 -6.31
CA SER A 184 -28.18 -12.68 -6.38
C SER A 184 -29.13 -12.27 -7.50
N GLU A 185 -29.46 -13.20 -8.39
CA GLU A 185 -30.47 -13.04 -9.44
C GLU A 185 -31.90 -13.13 -8.85
N PRO A 186 -32.90 -12.53 -9.52
CA PRO A 186 -34.29 -12.53 -9.05
C PRO A 186 -34.90 -13.93 -8.88
N ASP A 187 -34.40 -14.92 -9.63
CA ASP A 187 -34.85 -16.32 -9.57
C ASP A 187 -34.19 -17.13 -8.44
N GLY A 188 -33.44 -16.45 -7.55
CA GLY A 188 -32.73 -17.05 -6.42
C GLY A 188 -31.39 -17.67 -6.79
N ARG A 189 -30.95 -17.60 -8.06
CA ARG A 189 -29.61 -18.06 -8.46
C ARG A 189 -28.57 -17.00 -8.10
N GLY A 190 -27.56 -17.38 -7.34
CA GLY A 190 -26.50 -16.48 -6.91
C GLY A 190 -25.25 -16.63 -7.77
N ALA A 191 -24.66 -15.50 -8.15
CA ALA A 191 -23.29 -15.41 -8.63
C ALA A 191 -22.39 -14.87 -7.52
N ILE A 192 -21.31 -15.59 -7.21
CA ILE A 192 -20.32 -15.13 -6.24
C ILE A 192 -19.15 -14.55 -7.03
N LEU A 193 -18.92 -13.25 -6.88
CA LEU A 193 -17.67 -12.64 -7.30
C LEU A 193 -16.74 -12.60 -6.09
N GLU A 194 -16.01 -13.69 -5.90
CA GLU A 194 -14.93 -13.77 -4.92
C GLU A 194 -13.64 -13.35 -5.60
N VAL A 195 -12.99 -12.33 -5.05
CA VAL A 195 -11.88 -11.67 -5.75
C VAL A 195 -10.57 -11.85 -4.99
N ASP A 196 -10.04 -13.06 -5.10
CA ASP A 196 -8.66 -13.36 -4.75
C ASP A 196 -7.75 -13.12 -5.97
N GLY A 197 -6.73 -12.26 -5.83
CA GLY A 197 -5.76 -11.95 -6.89
C GLY A 197 -6.34 -11.40 -8.20
N GLY A 198 -7.60 -10.95 -8.23
CA GLY A 198 -8.28 -10.48 -9.45
C GLY A 198 -8.92 -11.58 -10.30
N ARG A 199 -9.10 -12.81 -9.77
CA ARG A 199 -9.82 -13.89 -10.45
C ARG A 199 -11.31 -13.87 -10.11
N VAL A 200 -12.14 -14.30 -11.08
CA VAL A 200 -13.58 -14.55 -10.91
C VAL A 200 -13.74 -16.04 -10.67
N LEU A 201 -14.21 -16.44 -9.48
CA LEU A 201 -14.55 -17.85 -9.19
C LEU A 201 -16.01 -18.08 -9.65
N THR A 202 -16.22 -18.91 -10.67
CA THR A 202 -17.51 -19.20 -11.38
C THR A 202 -18.43 -20.16 -10.56
N ASP A 203 -19.77 -20.30 -10.71
CA ASP A 203 -20.61 -20.87 -11.80
C ASP A 203 -22.12 -20.59 -11.54
N ARG A 204 -22.90 -20.37 -12.60
CA ARG A 204 -24.34 -19.98 -12.71
C ARG A 204 -24.68 -18.50 -12.75
N VAL A 205 -23.90 -17.70 -13.48
CA VAL A 205 -24.51 -16.55 -14.17
C VAL A 205 -25.03 -17.07 -15.51
N THR A 206 -26.33 -17.26 -15.63
CA THR A 206 -26.92 -17.31 -16.97
C THR A 206 -26.69 -15.93 -17.57
N ALA A 207 -25.72 -15.87 -18.49
CA ALA A 207 -25.20 -14.69 -19.15
C ALA A 207 -26.27 -13.88 -19.92
N ARG A 208 -27.17 -13.21 -19.20
CA ARG A 208 -28.16 -12.30 -19.80
C ARG A 208 -28.15 -10.88 -19.25
N ASP A 209 -27.63 -10.62 -18.05
CA ASP A 209 -27.50 -9.24 -17.54
C ASP A 209 -26.04 -8.84 -17.26
N ALA A 210 -25.30 -8.68 -18.35
CA ALA A 210 -23.92 -8.20 -18.42
C ALA A 210 -23.77 -6.67 -18.18
N THR A 211 -24.55 -6.06 -17.28
CA THR A 211 -24.67 -4.59 -17.26
C THR A 211 -23.79 -3.93 -16.19
N ILE A 212 -23.98 -4.18 -14.89
CA ILE A 212 -23.14 -3.57 -13.83
C ILE A 212 -21.76 -4.24 -13.76
N LEU A 213 -21.68 -5.57 -13.75
CA LEU A 213 -20.39 -6.29 -13.78
C LEU A 213 -19.63 -6.03 -15.08
N GLY A 214 -20.34 -5.85 -16.21
CA GLY A 214 -19.74 -5.46 -17.49
C GLY A 214 -19.22 -4.02 -17.50
N GLU A 215 -19.90 -3.09 -16.83
CA GLU A 215 -19.44 -1.70 -16.68
C GLU A 215 -18.28 -1.57 -15.68
N VAL A 216 -18.34 -2.31 -14.58
CA VAL A 216 -17.24 -2.48 -13.62
C VAL A 216 -16.02 -3.13 -14.31
N ARG A 217 -16.23 -4.19 -15.11
CA ARG A 217 -15.17 -4.84 -15.92
C ARG A 217 -14.60 -3.89 -16.97
N ARG A 218 -15.41 -3.10 -17.68
CA ARG A 218 -14.91 -2.13 -18.66
C ARG A 218 -14.10 -0.99 -18.03
N ARG A 219 -14.48 -0.50 -16.85
CA ARG A 219 -13.80 0.64 -16.20
C ARG A 219 -12.61 0.25 -15.32
N LEU A 220 -12.61 -0.95 -14.73
CA LEU A 220 -11.54 -1.41 -13.82
C LEU A 220 -10.63 -2.46 -14.44
N LEU A 221 -11.10 -3.24 -15.43
CA LEU A 221 -10.31 -4.30 -16.05
C LEU A 221 -9.59 -3.89 -17.36
N ALA A 222 -9.69 -2.62 -17.80
CA ALA A 222 -8.86 -2.13 -18.91
C ALA A 222 -7.35 -2.28 -18.58
N PRO A 223 -6.50 -2.68 -19.53
CA PRO A 223 -5.05 -2.60 -19.34
C PRO A 223 -4.66 -1.14 -19.07
N PRO A 224 -3.64 -0.87 -18.23
CA PRO A 224 -3.18 0.49 -18.02
C PRO A 224 -2.83 1.10 -19.38
N ALA A 225 -3.35 2.30 -19.65
CA ALA A 225 -3.00 3.02 -20.87
C ALA A 225 -1.47 3.13 -20.95
N PRO A 226 -0.85 2.91 -22.13
CA PRO A 226 0.58 3.06 -22.26
C PRO A 226 0.96 4.46 -21.78
N GLU A 227 1.96 4.54 -20.89
CA GLU A 227 2.49 5.80 -20.39
C GLU A 227 2.76 6.72 -21.57
N ARG A 228 2.01 7.82 -21.68
CA ARG A 228 2.36 8.88 -22.61
C ARG A 228 3.69 9.43 -22.13
N GLN A 229 4.76 9.10 -22.86
CA GLN A 229 6.01 9.83 -22.73
C GLN A 229 5.68 11.32 -22.87
N PRO A 230 6.04 12.17 -21.89
CA PRO A 230 5.81 13.59 -22.04
C PRO A 230 6.50 14.04 -23.32
N SER A 231 5.73 14.72 -24.16
CA SER A 231 6.18 15.34 -25.39
C SER A 231 7.50 16.04 -25.12
N ARG A 232 8.57 15.68 -25.87
CA ARG A 232 9.81 16.45 -25.87
C ARG A 232 9.44 17.91 -26.12
N VAL A 233 9.58 18.74 -25.09
CA VAL A 233 9.59 20.19 -25.26
C VAL A 233 10.75 20.46 -26.23
N PRO A 234 10.53 21.12 -27.38
CA PRO A 234 11.64 21.50 -28.24
C PRO A 234 12.57 22.38 -27.42
N LEU A 235 13.86 22.06 -27.38
CA LEU A 235 14.87 22.96 -26.83
C LEU A 235 14.71 24.30 -27.53
N ALA A 236 14.48 25.36 -26.74
CA ALA A 236 14.59 26.73 -27.24
C ALA A 236 16.00 26.92 -27.80
N VAL A 237 16.07 27.20 -29.10
CA VAL A 237 17.29 27.62 -29.78
C VAL A 237 17.65 29.00 -29.23
N PRO A 238 18.86 29.25 -28.70
CA PRO A 238 19.24 30.58 -28.27
C PRO A 238 19.30 31.52 -29.47
N ASP A 239 18.69 32.69 -29.33
CA ASP A 239 18.69 33.76 -30.32
C ASP A 239 20.12 34.12 -30.75
N ARG A 240 20.36 34.11 -32.06
CA ARG A 240 21.59 34.67 -32.64
C ARG A 240 21.58 36.19 -32.45
N PRO A 241 22.70 36.82 -32.04
CA PRO A 241 22.78 38.27 -32.00
C PRO A 241 22.67 38.85 -33.42
N ARG A 242 21.85 39.90 -33.56
CA ARG A 242 21.70 40.67 -34.80
C ARG A 242 23.03 41.36 -35.15
N PRO A 243 23.44 41.40 -36.43
CA PRO A 243 24.59 42.20 -36.84
C PRO A 243 24.28 43.69 -36.68
N GLN A 244 25.16 44.42 -36.01
CA GLN A 244 25.13 45.88 -35.99
C GLN A 244 25.48 46.39 -37.38
N ALA A 245 24.58 47.16 -37.98
CA ALA A 245 24.86 47.90 -39.19
C ALA A 245 25.85 49.02 -38.86
N LEU A 246 26.97 49.04 -39.59
CA LEU A 246 27.81 50.22 -39.72
C LEU A 246 27.02 51.28 -40.49
N GLU A 247 26.61 52.35 -39.82
CA GLU A 247 26.26 53.61 -40.48
C GLU A 247 27.35 54.64 -40.20
N HIS A 248 28.10 54.94 -41.28
CA HIS A 248 28.88 56.14 -41.47
C HIS A 248 27.97 57.37 -41.42
N GLN A 249 28.43 58.44 -40.78
CA GLN A 249 28.20 59.81 -41.23
C GLN A 249 29.43 60.70 -40.93
N PRO A 250 29.63 61.78 -41.71
CA PRO A 250 30.94 62.19 -42.23
C PRO A 250 31.52 63.46 -41.59
N GLU A 251 32.80 63.70 -41.94
CA GLU A 251 33.66 64.90 -41.83
C GLU A 251 33.41 65.95 -40.73
#